data_AF-A0A6G0V2I6-F1
#
_entry.id   AF-A0A6G0V2I6-F1
#
_cell.length_a   1.000
_cell.length_b   1.000
_cell.length_c   1.000
_cell.angle_alpha   90.00
_cell.angle_beta   90.00
_cell.angle_gamma   90.00
#
_symmetry.space_group_name_H-M   'P 1'
#
loop_
_entity.id
_entity.type
_entity.pdbx_description
1 polymer ?
#
loop_
_entity_poly.entity_id
_entity_poly.type
_entity_poly.pdbx_seq_one_letter_code
_entity_poly.pdbx_strand_id
1 'polypeptide(L)'
;MTSAKSPSSEQNNDKNSNNEELQQSSASVSEEQNESSAENQNPSLTQLGSSSETTAIRENTEVTELSTCSRCETLIKDKFVFKVLDHCFHETCLHCADCQSPLPSTCFIRGNSLYCRDHFRRRFGPKCSRCQQALDETSVVRKANGHVYHVNCFQCVICKKELKTGDQFYLIPMDGRLVCRTDYENAAKGWFKLDWLCSPRVLSG
;
A
#
# COMPACT_ATOMS: atom_id res chain seq x y z
N MET A 1 -16.20 -45.27 60.11
CA MET A 1 -17.04 -44.06 60.22
C MET A 1 -16.31 -43.05 61.10
N THR A 2 -15.53 -42.15 60.51
CA THR A 2 -15.04 -40.91 61.14
C THR A 2 -14.53 -39.96 60.06
N SER A 3 -14.93 -38.69 60.18
CA SER A 3 -14.66 -37.57 59.27
C SER A 3 -13.44 -36.75 59.72
N ALA A 4 -12.74 -36.11 58.78
CA ALA A 4 -11.96 -34.87 58.93
C ALA A 4 -11.66 -34.32 57.51
N LYS A 5 -12.30 -33.25 57.02
CA LYS A 5 -12.08 -31.78 57.18
C LYS A 5 -10.82 -31.23 56.44
N SER A 6 -11.07 -30.65 55.24
CA SER A 6 -10.60 -29.38 54.60
C SER A 6 -9.18 -28.84 54.86
N PRO A 7 -8.48 -28.13 53.92
CA PRO A 7 -8.96 -26.86 53.33
C PRO A 7 -8.56 -26.53 51.88
N SER A 8 -9.23 -25.49 51.40
CA SER A 8 -8.98 -24.62 50.25
C SER A 8 -7.54 -24.11 50.11
N SER A 9 -7.08 -24.01 48.86
CA SER A 9 -6.08 -23.03 48.44
C SER A 9 -6.42 -22.49 47.06
N GLU A 10 -7.01 -21.29 47.03
CA GLU A 10 -6.81 -20.35 45.94
C GLU A 10 -5.31 -20.15 45.73
N GLN A 11 -4.86 -20.15 44.48
CA GLN A 11 -3.93 -19.16 43.97
C GLN A 11 -3.93 -19.20 42.45
N ASN A 12 -4.53 -18.14 41.90
CA ASN A 12 -4.35 -17.68 40.53
C ASN A 12 -2.87 -17.63 40.17
N ASN A 13 -2.54 -17.94 38.93
CA ASN A 13 -1.48 -17.22 38.22
C ASN A 13 -1.72 -17.31 36.72
N ASP A 14 -2.29 -16.22 36.23
CA ASP A 14 -2.15 -15.74 34.87
C ASP A 14 -0.70 -15.90 34.39
N LYS A 15 -0.51 -16.63 33.29
CA LYS A 15 0.56 -16.33 32.34
C LYS A 15 -0.06 -16.14 30.98
N ASN A 16 -0.63 -14.96 30.83
CA ASN A 16 -0.69 -14.25 29.58
C ASN A 16 0.70 -14.29 28.93
N SER A 17 0.84 -15.04 27.84
CA SER A 17 1.90 -14.84 26.86
C SER A 17 1.18 -14.52 25.56
N ASN A 18 1.15 -13.23 25.26
CA ASN A 18 0.71 -12.69 23.99
C ASN A 18 1.53 -13.36 22.87
N ASN A 19 1.01 -14.44 22.31
CA ASN A 19 1.50 -14.97 21.05
C ASN A 19 0.86 -14.11 19.97
N GLU A 20 1.64 -13.19 19.40
CA GLU A 20 1.30 -12.60 18.11
C GLU A 20 1.12 -13.75 17.11
N GLU A 21 -0.13 -14.02 16.74
CA GLU A 21 -0.51 -15.18 15.95
C GLU A 21 0.04 -15.02 14.51
N LEU A 22 1.17 -15.66 14.24
CA LEU A 22 1.70 -15.79 12.88
C LEU A 22 0.71 -16.57 12.03
N GLN A 23 0.07 -15.87 11.09
CA GLN A 23 -0.96 -16.45 10.24
C GLN A 23 -0.34 -17.42 9.23
N GLN A 24 -0.53 -18.71 9.47
CA GLN A 24 -0.17 -19.77 8.53
C GLN A 24 -1.06 -19.66 7.29
N SER A 25 -0.45 -19.47 6.13
CA SER A 25 -1.15 -19.33 4.85
C SER A 25 -0.65 -20.38 3.87
N SER A 26 -1.57 -21.10 3.23
CA SER A 26 -1.27 -21.81 2.00
C SER A 26 -1.31 -20.83 0.83
N ALA A 27 -0.34 -20.92 -0.09
CA ALA A 27 -0.31 -20.13 -1.31
C ALA A 27 -1.48 -20.46 -2.25
N SER A 28 -2.66 -19.92 -1.94
CA SER A 28 -3.69 -19.58 -2.92
C SER A 28 -3.26 -18.26 -3.54
N VAL A 29 -2.09 -18.26 -4.19
CA VAL A 29 -1.58 -17.07 -4.87
C VAL A 29 -2.52 -16.80 -6.03
N SER A 30 -3.31 -15.73 -5.94
CA SER A 30 -3.97 -15.20 -7.12
C SER A 30 -2.91 -14.44 -7.92
N GLU A 31 -2.58 -15.01 -9.08
CA GLU A 31 -1.84 -14.30 -10.12
C GLU A 31 -2.86 -13.46 -10.86
N GLU A 32 -2.97 -12.21 -10.43
CA GLU A 32 -3.86 -11.23 -11.05
C GLU A 32 -3.01 -10.26 -11.84
N GLN A 33 -3.50 -9.88 -13.03
CA GLN A 33 -2.99 -8.69 -13.69
C GLN A 33 -3.23 -7.51 -12.75
N ASN A 34 -2.27 -6.59 -12.67
CA ASN A 34 -2.45 -5.35 -11.93
C ASN A 34 -3.43 -4.42 -12.66
N GLU A 35 -4.67 -4.84 -12.84
CA GLU A 35 -5.71 -4.07 -13.49
C GLU A 35 -6.05 -2.85 -12.65
N SER A 36 -5.36 -1.74 -12.91
CA SER A 36 -5.88 -0.41 -12.59
C SER A 36 -6.86 -0.02 -13.69
N SER A 37 -7.95 -0.76 -13.78
CA SER A 37 -9.06 -0.46 -14.68
C SER A 37 -9.79 0.77 -14.13
N ALA A 38 -9.66 1.89 -14.83
CA ALA A 38 -10.57 3.02 -14.71
C ALA A 38 -11.92 2.59 -15.32
N GLU A 39 -12.71 1.80 -14.59
CA GLU A 39 -14.09 1.51 -14.96
C GLU A 39 -15.07 2.46 -14.27
N ASN A 40 -15.90 3.01 -15.13
CA ASN A 40 -16.76 4.16 -14.98
C ASN A 40 -18.04 3.78 -14.23
N GLN A 41 -18.13 4.04 -12.92
CA GLN A 41 -19.40 4.17 -12.20
C GLN A 41 -19.30 5.22 -11.09
N ASN A 42 -20.20 6.20 -11.14
CA ASN A 42 -20.40 7.32 -10.21
C ASN A 42 -20.37 6.93 -8.72
N PRO A 43 -19.60 7.61 -7.84
CA PRO A 43 -19.73 7.41 -6.40
C PRO A 43 -20.22 8.66 -5.66
N SER A 44 -21.41 8.57 -5.07
CA SER A 44 -21.66 9.23 -3.80
C SER A 44 -20.78 8.58 -2.73
N LEU A 45 -19.83 9.35 -2.21
CA LEU A 45 -19.16 9.24 -0.91
C LEU A 45 -18.83 7.83 -0.39
N THR A 46 -17.55 7.43 -0.45
CA THR A 46 -16.78 6.96 0.72
C THR A 46 -15.31 6.61 0.37
N GLN A 47 -14.42 6.97 1.31
CA GLN A 47 -13.09 6.39 1.61
C GLN A 47 -11.82 6.87 0.87
N LEU A 48 -10.80 7.12 1.70
CA LEU A 48 -9.49 7.68 1.41
C LEU A 48 -8.62 6.72 0.59
N GLY A 49 -8.15 7.19 -0.58
CA GLY A 49 -7.17 6.49 -1.41
C GLY A 49 -7.47 6.39 -2.90
N SER A 50 -8.59 6.96 -3.37
CA SER A 50 -9.09 6.73 -4.74
C SER A 50 -8.36 7.57 -5.79
N SER A 51 -7.60 6.88 -6.63
CA SER A 51 -6.86 7.36 -7.81
C SER A 51 -7.77 7.62 -9.00
N SER A 52 -8.68 8.59 -8.93
CA SER A 52 -9.56 8.87 -10.06
C SER A 52 -8.83 9.71 -11.12
N GLU A 53 -8.52 9.07 -12.25
CA GLU A 53 -8.13 9.78 -13.49
C GLU A 53 -9.19 10.82 -13.81
N THR A 54 -8.77 12.07 -14.04
CA THR A 54 -9.69 13.16 -14.36
C THR A 54 -9.29 13.82 -15.66
N THR A 55 -10.30 14.14 -16.47
CA THR A 55 -10.14 14.87 -17.73
C THR A 55 -10.11 16.38 -17.45
N ALA A 56 -9.17 17.09 -18.05
CA ALA A 56 -9.18 18.54 -18.05
C ALA A 56 -10.22 19.03 -19.07
N ILE A 57 -11.24 19.74 -18.60
CA ILE A 57 -12.29 20.31 -19.45
C ILE A 57 -11.87 21.73 -19.81
N ARG A 58 -11.88 22.04 -21.12
CA ARG A 58 -11.56 23.37 -21.63
C ARG A 58 -12.85 24.15 -21.87
N GLU A 59 -12.99 25.28 -21.18
CA GLU A 59 -14.17 26.15 -21.28
C GLU A 59 -13.79 27.57 -21.66
N ASN A 60 -14.74 28.30 -22.25
CA ASN A 60 -14.57 29.71 -22.60
C ASN A 60 -14.79 30.58 -21.36
N THR A 61 -13.95 31.59 -21.15
CA THR A 61 -14.02 32.46 -19.97
C THR A 61 -15.16 33.49 -20.01
N GLU A 62 -15.90 33.59 -21.11
CA GLU A 62 -17.06 34.49 -21.29
C GLU A 62 -18.23 34.21 -20.33
N VAL A 63 -18.16 33.12 -19.55
CA VAL A 63 -19.20 32.68 -18.59
C VAL A 63 -18.69 32.58 -17.13
N THR A 64 -17.40 32.81 -16.86
CA THR A 64 -16.79 32.61 -15.53
C THR A 64 -16.07 33.86 -15.03
N GLU A 65 -16.84 34.86 -14.60
CA GLU A 65 -16.25 36.05 -13.98
C GLU A 65 -15.52 35.65 -12.68
N LEU A 66 -14.18 35.78 -12.71
CA LEU A 66 -13.25 35.72 -11.58
C LEU A 66 -12.77 34.34 -11.08
N SER A 67 -12.48 33.40 -11.98
CA SER A 67 -11.80 32.14 -11.60
C SER A 67 -10.32 32.39 -11.22
N THR A 68 -9.91 31.94 -10.03
CA THR A 68 -8.50 31.97 -9.59
C THR A 68 -7.80 30.65 -9.94
N CYS A 69 -6.59 30.73 -10.48
CA CYS A 69 -5.78 29.56 -10.80
C CYS A 69 -5.34 28.85 -9.51
N SER A 70 -5.66 27.57 -9.37
CA SER A 70 -5.33 26.76 -8.19
C SER A 70 -3.83 26.46 -8.04
N ARG A 71 -3.02 26.78 -9.05
CA ARG A 71 -1.57 26.58 -9.05
C ARG A 71 -0.78 27.84 -8.70
N CYS A 72 -1.04 28.94 -9.40
CA CYS A 72 -0.29 30.19 -9.24
C CYS A 72 -1.05 31.24 -8.41
N GLU A 73 -2.28 30.92 -7.99
CA GLU A 73 -3.11 31.76 -7.10
C GLU A 73 -3.48 33.12 -7.69
N THR A 74 -3.30 33.29 -9.00
CA THR A 74 -3.67 34.51 -9.73
C THR A 74 -4.95 34.33 -10.53
N LEU A 75 -5.61 35.45 -10.81
CA LEU A 75 -6.84 35.47 -11.62
C LEU A 75 -6.57 34.96 -13.05
N ILE A 76 -7.47 34.12 -13.54
CA ILE A 76 -7.44 33.63 -14.93
C ILE A 76 -8.04 34.70 -15.82
N LYS A 77 -7.21 35.29 -16.67
CA LYS A 77 -7.58 36.30 -17.68
C LYS A 77 -7.49 35.76 -19.11
N ASP A 78 -7.18 34.47 -19.25
CA ASP A 78 -7.03 33.79 -20.54
C ASP A 78 -8.37 33.69 -21.25
N LYS A 79 -8.35 33.48 -22.57
CA LYS A 79 -9.57 33.20 -23.36
C LYS A 79 -10.23 31.88 -22.96
N PHE A 80 -9.44 30.94 -22.46
CA PHE A 80 -9.89 29.62 -22.06
C PHE A 80 -9.43 29.31 -20.63
N VAL A 81 -10.29 28.63 -19.89
CA VAL A 81 -9.97 28.08 -18.57
C VAL A 81 -9.97 26.56 -18.66
N PHE A 82 -8.99 25.93 -18.02
CA PHE A 82 -8.96 24.48 -17.85
C PHE A 82 -9.49 24.13 -16.47
N LYS A 83 -10.54 23.34 -16.44
CA LYS A 83 -11.19 22.88 -15.21
C LYS A 83 -10.88 21.41 -14.98
N VAL A 84 -10.33 21.10 -13.81
CA VAL A 84 -10.06 19.72 -13.35
C VAL A 84 -10.75 19.56 -12.00
N LEU A 85 -11.81 18.75 -11.96
CA LEU A 85 -12.73 18.70 -10.81
C LEU A 85 -13.23 20.12 -10.45
N ASP A 86 -12.99 20.57 -9.22
CA ASP A 86 -13.37 21.88 -8.71
C ASP A 86 -12.24 22.94 -8.82
N HIS A 87 -11.16 22.62 -9.55
CA HIS A 87 -10.00 23.50 -9.70
C HIS A 87 -9.92 24.10 -11.09
N CYS A 88 -9.60 25.40 -11.15
CA CYS A 88 -9.35 26.12 -12.40
C CYS A 88 -7.85 26.37 -12.59
N PHE A 89 -7.38 26.29 -13.83
CA PHE A 89 -5.97 26.48 -14.20
C PHE A 89 -5.84 27.29 -15.50
N HIS A 90 -4.76 28.07 -15.59
CA HIS A 90 -4.27 28.57 -16.88
C HIS A 90 -3.77 27.41 -17.74
N GLU A 91 -3.75 27.61 -19.06
CA GLU A 91 -3.17 26.64 -20.02
C GLU A 91 -1.71 26.32 -19.67
N THR A 92 -0.92 27.34 -19.33
CA THR A 92 0.49 27.21 -18.96
C THR A 92 0.69 26.59 -17.57
N CYS A 93 -0.30 26.68 -16.69
CA CYS A 93 -0.25 26.14 -15.34
C CYS A 93 -0.65 24.65 -15.29
N LEU A 94 -1.30 24.14 -16.33
CA LEU A 94 -1.79 22.77 -16.42
C LEU A 94 -0.67 21.80 -16.86
N HIS A 95 0.29 21.56 -15.98
CA HIS A 95 1.41 20.66 -16.24
C HIS A 95 1.81 19.82 -15.03
N CYS A 96 2.45 18.68 -15.26
CA CYS A 96 2.87 17.77 -14.21
C CYS A 96 3.89 18.41 -13.26
N ALA A 97 3.70 18.26 -11.95
CA ALA A 97 4.60 18.78 -10.93
C ALA A 97 6.02 18.16 -10.98
N ASP A 98 6.17 16.94 -11.53
CA ASP A 98 7.44 16.22 -11.60
C ASP A 98 8.22 16.49 -12.89
N CYS A 99 7.61 16.25 -14.05
CA CYS A 99 8.28 16.38 -15.34
C CYS A 99 7.96 17.67 -16.11
N GLN A 100 7.06 18.50 -15.58
CA GLN A 100 6.62 19.74 -16.22
C GLN A 100 5.96 19.57 -17.60
N SER A 101 5.62 18.34 -18.00
CA SER A 101 4.89 18.11 -19.25
C SER A 101 3.46 18.67 -19.16
N PRO A 102 2.95 19.33 -20.21
CA PRO A 102 1.55 19.75 -20.28
C PRO A 102 0.58 18.58 -20.11
N LEU A 103 -0.59 18.82 -19.51
CA LEU A 103 -1.61 17.79 -19.24
C LEU A 103 -2.99 18.14 -19.85
N PRO A 104 -3.09 18.26 -21.19
CA PRO A 104 -4.31 18.78 -21.84
C PRO A 104 -5.48 17.80 -21.88
N SER A 105 -5.25 16.50 -21.68
CA SER A 105 -6.28 15.45 -21.78
C SER A 105 -6.56 14.83 -20.41
N THR A 106 -5.69 13.96 -19.92
CA THR A 106 -5.86 13.23 -18.67
C THR A 106 -4.81 13.65 -17.65
N CYS A 107 -5.25 13.85 -16.42
CA CYS A 107 -4.40 14.27 -15.33
C CYS A 107 -4.89 13.70 -14.00
N PHE A 108 -3.98 13.66 -13.03
CA PHE A 108 -4.27 13.21 -11.68
C PHE A 108 -3.96 14.32 -10.71
N ILE A 109 -4.91 14.64 -9.82
CA ILE A 109 -4.75 15.67 -8.81
C ILE A 109 -4.61 15.07 -7.42
N ARG A 110 -3.65 15.56 -6.65
CA ARG A 110 -3.47 15.21 -5.24
C ARG A 110 -3.16 16.48 -4.45
N GLY A 111 -4.07 16.89 -3.58
CA GLY A 111 -3.99 18.22 -2.97
C GLY A 111 -4.06 19.29 -4.06
N ASN A 112 -3.07 20.19 -4.12
CA ASN A 112 -2.98 21.24 -5.14
C ASN A 112 -2.00 20.92 -6.29
N SER A 113 -1.50 19.68 -6.37
CA SER A 113 -0.52 19.28 -7.39
C SER A 113 -1.13 18.37 -8.45
N LEU A 114 -0.82 18.68 -9.71
CA LEU A 114 -1.19 17.88 -10.88
C LEU A 114 -0.04 16.96 -11.29
N TYR A 115 -0.38 15.74 -11.69
CA TYR A 115 0.58 14.72 -12.11
C TYR A 115 0.14 14.07 -13.41
N CYS A 116 1.10 13.69 -14.26
CA CYS A 116 0.83 12.74 -15.33
C CYS A 116 0.60 11.34 -14.73
N ARG A 117 0.03 10.44 -15.54
CA ARG A 117 -0.23 9.04 -15.15
C ARG A 117 0.99 8.38 -14.53
N ASP A 118 2.15 8.46 -15.19
CA ASP A 118 3.37 7.78 -14.75
C ASP A 118 3.87 8.30 -13.40
N HIS A 119 3.92 9.63 -13.23
CA HIS A 119 4.41 10.22 -11.98
C HIS A 119 3.45 10.04 -10.82
N PHE A 120 2.14 10.13 -11.07
CA PHE A 120 1.13 9.85 -10.06
C PHE A 120 1.27 8.40 -9.57
N ARG A 121 1.34 7.46 -10.52
CA ARG A 121 1.46 6.03 -10.26
C ARG A 121 2.76 5.67 -9.55
N ARG A 122 3.89 6.23 -9.95
CA ARG A 122 5.18 6.00 -9.28
C ARG A 122 5.18 6.47 -7.83
N ARG A 123 4.55 7.63 -7.57
CA ARG A 123 4.52 8.22 -6.21
C ARG A 123 3.50 7.56 -5.31
N PHE A 124 2.27 7.39 -5.82
CA PHE A 124 1.08 7.09 -5.03
C PHE A 124 0.39 5.78 -5.42
N GLY A 125 0.83 5.13 -6.51
CA GLY A 125 0.33 3.82 -6.91
C GLY A 125 0.75 2.71 -5.96
N PRO A 126 0.22 1.49 -6.16
CA PRO A 126 0.50 0.36 -5.29
C PRO A 126 1.97 -0.02 -5.35
N LYS A 127 2.54 -0.33 -4.18
CA LYS A 127 3.95 -0.69 -4.02
C LYS A 127 4.08 -2.12 -3.55
N CYS A 128 5.14 -2.79 -4.00
CA CYS A 128 5.46 -4.12 -3.54
C CYS A 128 5.81 -4.10 -2.03
N SER A 129 5.13 -4.93 -1.24
CA SER A 129 5.32 -4.97 0.22
C SER A 129 6.72 -5.42 0.64
N ARG A 130 7.47 -6.09 -0.26
CA ARG A 130 8.87 -6.47 -0.04
C ARG A 130 9.87 -5.39 -0.43
N CYS A 131 9.89 -4.97 -1.70
CA CYS A 131 10.94 -4.08 -2.21
C CYS A 131 10.57 -2.59 -2.16
N GLN A 132 9.32 -2.28 -1.79
CA GLN A 132 8.79 -0.92 -1.67
C GLN A 132 8.83 -0.09 -2.97
N GLN A 133 9.07 -0.76 -4.11
CA GLN A 133 9.00 -0.15 -5.44
C GLN A 133 7.57 -0.23 -6.00
N ALA A 134 7.23 0.71 -6.86
CA ALA A 134 5.94 0.73 -7.57
C ALA A 134 5.80 -0.54 -8.41
N LEU A 135 4.58 -1.09 -8.44
CA LEU A 135 4.23 -2.22 -9.31
C LEU A 135 3.94 -1.70 -10.72
N ASP A 136 4.07 -2.52 -11.76
CA ASP A 136 3.74 -2.19 -13.15
C ASP A 136 2.30 -2.53 -13.51
N GLU A 137 1.68 -1.78 -14.43
CA GLU A 137 0.20 -1.76 -14.61
C GLU A 137 -0.27 -3.00 -15.34
N THR A 138 0.54 -3.43 -16.29
CA THR A 138 0.33 -4.66 -17.03
C THR A 138 1.02 -5.85 -16.38
N SER A 139 1.76 -5.64 -15.28
CA SER A 139 2.48 -6.74 -14.64
C SER A 139 1.54 -7.62 -13.84
N VAL A 140 1.82 -8.92 -13.91
CA VAL A 140 1.22 -9.89 -13.00
C VAL A 140 1.83 -9.68 -11.62
N VAL A 141 0.98 -9.68 -10.60
CA VAL A 141 1.38 -9.51 -9.21
C VAL A 141 0.89 -10.69 -8.39
N ARG A 142 1.52 -10.91 -7.23
CA ARG A 142 1.06 -11.88 -6.23
C ARG A 142 0.45 -11.16 -5.05
N LYS A 143 -0.68 -11.65 -4.56
CA LYS A 143 -1.38 -11.10 -3.39
C LYS A 143 -1.40 -12.10 -2.23
N ALA A 144 -1.23 -11.61 -1.01
CA ALA A 144 -1.38 -12.40 0.22
C ALA A 144 -1.85 -11.49 1.36
N ASN A 145 -3.04 -11.79 1.92
CA ASN A 145 -3.60 -11.09 3.09
C ASN A 145 -3.55 -9.55 3.00
N GLY A 146 -4.00 -8.99 1.86
CA GLY A 146 -4.00 -7.54 1.63
C GLY A 146 -2.65 -6.96 1.15
N HIS A 147 -1.57 -7.73 1.18
CA HIS A 147 -0.28 -7.31 0.63
C HIS A 147 -0.12 -7.71 -0.83
N VAL A 148 0.55 -6.86 -1.60
CA VAL A 148 0.85 -7.09 -3.02
C VAL A 148 2.37 -7.14 -3.24
N TYR A 149 2.81 -8.03 -4.13
CA TYR A 149 4.22 -8.28 -4.42
C TYR A 149 4.45 -8.45 -5.93
N HIS A 150 5.62 -8.06 -6.41
CA HIS A 150 6.12 -8.59 -7.67
C HIS A 150 6.21 -10.12 -7.58
N VAL A 151 6.01 -10.82 -8.70
CA VAL A 151 6.20 -12.28 -8.79
C VAL A 151 7.55 -12.70 -8.18
N ASN A 152 8.63 -12.05 -8.62
CA ASN A 152 10.00 -12.35 -8.14
C ASN A 152 10.24 -11.93 -6.69
N CYS A 153 9.41 -11.03 -6.13
CA CYS A 153 9.50 -10.62 -4.73
C CYS A 153 8.76 -11.58 -3.79
N PHE A 154 7.92 -12.47 -4.30
CA PHE A 154 7.14 -13.40 -3.50
C PHE A 154 7.98 -14.63 -3.13
N GLN A 155 8.95 -14.43 -2.23
CA GLN A 155 9.95 -15.42 -1.87
C GLN A 155 10.27 -15.36 -0.37
N CYS A 156 10.72 -16.48 0.20
CA CYS A 156 11.13 -16.55 1.61
C CYS A 156 12.20 -15.51 1.94
N VAL A 157 12.09 -14.83 3.08
CA VAL A 157 13.11 -13.86 3.51
C VAL A 157 14.39 -14.52 4.00
N ILE A 158 14.33 -15.79 4.44
CA ILE A 158 15.47 -16.58 4.95
C ILE A 158 16.19 -17.27 3.79
N CYS A 159 15.63 -18.34 3.21
CA CYS A 159 16.29 -19.09 2.14
C CYS A 159 16.21 -18.47 0.74
N LYS A 160 15.49 -17.35 0.57
CA LYS A 160 15.26 -16.69 -0.73
C LYS A 160 14.51 -17.53 -1.78
N LYS A 161 14.02 -18.73 -1.45
CA LYS A 161 13.19 -19.56 -2.33
C LYS A 161 11.90 -18.81 -2.72
N GLU A 162 11.62 -18.73 -4.02
CA GLU A 162 10.34 -18.25 -4.54
C GLU A 162 9.19 -19.19 -4.11
N LEU A 163 8.10 -18.61 -3.62
CA LEU A 163 6.93 -19.33 -3.14
C LEU A 163 5.88 -19.37 -4.25
N LYS A 164 5.56 -20.56 -4.76
CA LYS A 164 4.61 -20.74 -5.88
C LYS A 164 3.23 -21.15 -5.37
N THR A 165 2.23 -21.16 -6.24
CA THR A 165 0.90 -21.70 -5.93
C THR A 165 1.03 -23.11 -5.35
N GLY A 166 0.38 -23.34 -4.21
CA GLY A 166 0.46 -24.60 -3.46
C GLY A 166 1.60 -24.69 -2.43
N ASP A 167 2.60 -23.81 -2.44
CA ASP A 167 3.61 -23.75 -1.37
C ASP A 167 2.97 -23.27 -0.04
N GLN A 168 3.44 -23.80 1.08
CA GLN A 168 3.01 -23.35 2.41
C GLN A 168 4.00 -22.32 2.97
N PHE A 169 3.47 -21.23 3.50
CA PHE A 169 4.27 -20.15 4.07
C PHE A 169 3.57 -19.49 5.27
N TYR A 170 4.33 -18.64 5.95
CA TYR A 170 3.86 -17.80 7.04
C TYR A 170 4.09 -16.34 6.65
N LEU A 171 3.07 -15.51 6.86
CA LEU A 171 3.16 -14.08 6.68
C LEU A 171 3.41 -13.42 8.03
N ILE A 172 4.44 -12.60 8.13
CA ILE A 172 4.70 -11.78 9.31
C ILE A 172 3.74 -10.57 9.23
N PRO A 173 2.73 -10.45 10.12
CA PRO A 173 1.63 -9.50 9.92
C PRO A 173 2.06 -8.03 9.97
N MET A 174 3.13 -7.72 10.70
CA MET A 174 3.58 -6.33 10.89
C MET A 174 4.22 -5.72 9.64
N ASP A 175 4.85 -6.53 8.78
CA ASP A 175 5.69 -6.02 7.70
C ASP A 175 5.53 -6.76 6.36
N GLY A 176 4.61 -7.72 6.28
CA GLY A 176 4.34 -8.47 5.04
C GLY A 176 5.51 -9.36 4.61
N ARG A 177 6.42 -9.73 5.52
CA ARG A 177 7.50 -10.66 5.15
C ARG A 177 6.98 -12.09 5.06
N LEU A 178 7.50 -12.82 4.08
CA LEU A 178 7.12 -14.20 3.79
C LEU A 178 8.21 -15.15 4.30
N VAL A 179 7.83 -16.17 5.05
CA VAL A 179 8.72 -17.24 5.52
C VAL A 179 8.18 -18.58 5.04
N CYS A 180 9.00 -19.38 4.36
CA CYS A 180 8.54 -20.71 3.93
C CYS A 180 8.33 -21.63 5.13
N ARG A 181 7.46 -22.63 4.99
CA ARG A 181 7.19 -23.59 6.07
C ARG A 181 8.45 -24.22 6.67
N THR A 182 9.39 -24.63 5.83
CA THR A 182 10.63 -25.29 6.28
C THR A 182 11.45 -24.37 7.18
N ASP A 183 11.70 -23.13 6.76
CA ASP A 183 12.50 -22.18 7.55
C ASP A 183 11.76 -21.76 8.82
N TYR A 184 10.44 -21.61 8.77
CA TYR A 184 9.62 -21.31 9.93
C TYR A 184 9.70 -22.43 10.98
N GLU A 185 9.49 -23.68 10.57
CA GLU A 185 9.59 -24.83 11.47
C GLU A 185 11.01 -25.01 12.03
N ASN A 186 12.04 -24.76 11.22
CA ASN A 186 13.43 -24.83 11.66
C ASN A 186 13.74 -23.76 12.70
N ALA A 187 13.25 -22.54 12.51
CA ALA A 187 13.37 -21.46 13.49
C ALA A 187 12.61 -21.79 14.79
N ALA A 188 11.40 -22.36 14.68
CA ALA A 188 10.59 -22.76 15.84
C ALA A 188 11.22 -23.92 16.63
N LYS A 189 11.87 -24.87 15.95
CA LYS A 189 12.61 -25.99 16.57
C LYS A 189 13.98 -25.56 17.11
N GLY A 190 14.46 -24.38 16.70
CA GLY A 190 15.78 -23.83 17.01
C GLY A 190 15.80 -22.92 18.24
N TRP A 191 15.26 -23.34 19.39
CA TRP A 191 15.40 -22.60 20.66
C TRP A 191 16.81 -22.71 21.28
N PHE A 192 17.85 -23.02 20.50
CA PHE A 192 19.23 -23.09 21.00
C PHE A 192 20.24 -22.20 20.29
N LYS A 193 19.83 -21.31 19.36
CA LYS A 193 20.82 -20.39 18.76
C LYS A 193 20.26 -19.19 17.99
N LEU A 194 19.58 -18.23 18.63
CA LEU A 194 19.24 -16.96 17.99
C LEU A 194 19.40 -15.75 18.93
N ASP A 195 20.66 -15.39 19.25
CA ASP A 195 21.06 -14.04 19.67
C ASP A 195 20.98 -12.99 18.53
N TRP A 196 20.42 -13.35 17.36
CA TRP A 196 20.46 -12.52 16.15
C TRP A 196 19.14 -11.82 15.78
N LEU A 197 18.01 -12.14 16.42
CA LEU A 197 16.71 -11.50 16.12
C LEU A 197 16.27 -10.46 17.17
N CYS A 198 17.03 -10.25 18.24
CA CYS A 198 16.77 -9.19 19.22
C CYS A 198 18.09 -8.56 19.68
N SER A 199 18.71 -7.71 18.86
CA SER A 199 19.78 -6.82 19.30
C SER A 199 19.26 -5.39 19.38
N PRO A 200 18.77 -4.93 20.55
CA PRO A 200 18.78 -3.52 20.85
C PRO A 200 20.23 -3.15 21.21
N ARG A 201 20.88 -2.41 20.31
CA ARG A 201 21.97 -1.46 20.55
C ARG A 201 22.35 -1.27 22.05
N VAL A 202 23.49 -1.83 22.47
CA VAL A 202 24.25 -1.41 23.67
C VAL A 202 25.69 -1.17 23.20
N LEU A 203 26.10 0.06 22.91
CA LEU A 203 26.76 1.03 23.80
C LEU A 203 27.99 0.48 24.55
N SER A 204 29.08 1.25 24.47
CA SER A 204 30.33 1.26 25.24
C SER A 204 31.46 0.30 24.80
N GLY A 205 32.59 0.93 24.48
CA GLY A 205 33.87 0.40 24.03
C GLY A 205 34.67 1.51 23.41
#